data_AF-A0A4Q6C6N1-F1
#
_entry.id   AF-A0A4Q6C6N1-F1
#
_cell.length_a   1.000
_cell.length_b   1.000
_cell.length_c   1.000
_cell.angle_alpha   90.00
_cell.angle_beta   90.00
_cell.angle_gamma   90.00
#
_symmetry.space_group_name_H-M   'P 1'
#
loop_
_entity.id
_entity.type
_entity.pdbx_description
1 polymer ?
#
loop_
_entity_poly.entity_id
_entity_poly.type
_entity_poly.pdbx_seq_one_letter_code
_entity_poly.pdbx_strand_id
1 'polypeptide(L)'
;MNESPLSKYNWANGQPSIEIDSYQHTRVGFEALVGKLARALDLPKPKIKADGIPDIPSLMSYETEFVVGEEKIEFEMNEYSCTIGFQTEKLRDEVYSKFLAFI
;
A
#
# COMPACT_ATOMS: atom_id res chain seq x y z
N MET A 1 -9.54 13.30 22.44
CA MET A 1 -10.18 12.60 21.29
C MET A 1 -9.05 11.81 20.65
N ASN A 2 -9.07 10.48 20.76
CA ASN A 2 -8.06 9.64 20.13
C ASN A 2 -8.50 9.46 18.68
N GLU A 3 -8.03 10.34 17.81
CA GLU A 3 -8.12 10.11 16.38
C GLU A 3 -7.19 8.93 16.07
N SER A 4 -7.80 7.79 15.73
CA SER A 4 -7.07 6.73 15.05
C SER A 4 -6.41 7.35 13.82
N PRO A 5 -5.12 7.09 13.51
CA PRO A 5 -4.41 7.69 12.36
C PRO A 5 -4.98 7.29 10.98
N LEU A 6 -6.17 6.69 10.93
CA LEU A 6 -6.85 6.15 9.75
C LEU A 6 -7.83 7.15 9.11
N SER A 7 -7.77 8.43 9.48
CA SER A 7 -8.65 9.47 8.94
C SER A 7 -8.16 9.94 7.57
N LYS A 8 -8.28 9.09 6.55
CA LYS A 8 -8.40 9.45 5.12
C LYS A 8 -8.78 8.20 4.31
N TYR A 9 -10.04 7.80 4.49
CA TYR A 9 -10.74 7.11 3.42
C TYR A 9 -10.75 8.05 2.22
N ASN A 10 -9.94 7.77 1.20
CA ASN A 10 -10.14 8.13 -0.21
C ASN A 10 -8.81 8.01 -0.94
N TRP A 11 -8.74 7.15 -1.95
CA TRP A 11 -8.12 7.55 -3.20
C TRP A 11 -9.09 7.34 -4.36
N ALA A 12 -8.89 8.13 -5.41
CA ALA A 12 -9.75 8.37 -6.57
C ALA A 12 -10.75 7.25 -6.93
N ASN A 13 -12.04 7.59 -7.05
CA ASN A 13 -13.10 6.77 -7.66
C ASN A 13 -13.90 5.80 -6.78
N GLY A 14 -13.87 5.91 -5.44
CA GLY A 14 -14.84 5.23 -4.56
C GLY A 14 -14.49 3.78 -4.20
N GLN A 15 -13.21 3.41 -4.25
CA GLN A 15 -12.72 2.09 -3.86
C GLN A 15 -12.18 2.09 -2.41
N PRO A 16 -12.30 0.94 -1.70
CA PRO A 16 -11.75 0.78 -0.36
C PRO A 16 -10.22 0.90 -0.35
N SER A 17 -9.68 1.63 0.61
CA SER A 17 -8.23 1.86 0.74
C SER A 17 -7.76 1.94 2.20
N ILE A 18 -6.46 1.70 2.40
CA ILE A 18 -5.75 1.90 3.67
C ILE A 18 -4.62 2.89 3.40
N GLU A 19 -4.56 3.98 4.16
CA GLU A 19 -3.43 4.91 4.16
C GLU A 19 -2.52 4.60 5.36
N ILE A 20 -1.23 4.45 5.08
CA ILE A 20 -0.20 4.18 6.09
C ILE A 20 0.67 5.43 6.18
N ASP A 21 0.32 6.25 7.16
CA ASP A 21 1.20 7.29 7.70
C ASP A 21 2.26 6.60 8.54
N SER A 22 3.53 6.82 8.21
CA SER A 22 4.71 6.21 8.83
C SER A 22 5.06 4.79 8.36
N TYR A 23 6.11 4.71 7.55
CA TYR A 23 7.45 4.29 8.02
C TYR A 23 8.36 4.25 6.79
N GLN A 24 9.38 5.11 6.77
CA GLN A 24 10.41 5.15 5.72
C GLN A 24 9.83 5.37 4.31
N HIS A 25 9.55 6.63 3.94
CA HIS A 25 9.29 7.10 2.55
C HIS A 25 10.52 6.93 1.65
N THR A 26 11.03 5.71 1.63
CA THR A 26 12.23 5.27 0.96
C THR A 26 11.84 4.01 0.22
N ARG A 27 12.46 3.79 -0.93
CA ARG A 27 12.30 2.56 -1.69
C ARG A 27 12.43 1.30 -0.82
N VAL A 28 13.36 1.30 0.13
CA VAL A 28 13.62 0.15 1.02
C VAL A 28 12.46 -0.09 1.99
N GLY A 29 11.88 0.98 2.53
CA GLY A 29 10.68 0.92 3.36
C GLY A 29 9.49 0.35 2.61
N PHE A 30 9.27 0.83 1.39
CA PHE A 30 8.23 0.30 0.49
C PHE A 30 8.45 -1.17 0.14
N GLU A 31 9.66 -1.56 -0.24
CA GLU A 31 10.05 -2.94 -0.53
C GLU A 31 9.80 -3.86 0.68
N ALA A 32 10.09 -3.40 1.89
CA ALA A 32 9.83 -4.14 3.12
C ALA A 32 8.32 -4.26 3.40
N LEU A 33 7.55 -3.19 3.24
CA LEU A 33 6.10 -3.16 3.43
C LEU A 33 5.40 -4.13 2.46
N VAL A 34 5.71 -4.01 1.17
CA VAL A 34 5.23 -4.89 0.09
C VAL A 34 5.62 -6.34 0.38
N GLY A 35 6.84 -6.59 0.86
CA GLY A 35 7.30 -7.93 1.24
C GLY A 35 6.55 -8.54 2.43
N LYS A 36 6.22 -7.73 3.44
CA LYS A 36 5.40 -8.16 4.58
C LYS A 36 3.98 -8.51 4.13
N LEU A 37 3.38 -7.70 3.26
CA LEU A 37 2.05 -7.97 2.74
C LEU A 37 2.02 -9.21 1.85
N ALA A 38 2.98 -9.37 0.94
CA ALA A 38 3.13 -10.57 0.13
C ALA A 38 3.14 -11.83 1.01
N ARG A 39 3.89 -11.78 2.12
CA ARG A 39 3.93 -12.88 3.10
C ARG A 39 2.61 -13.06 3.84
N ALA A 40 1.94 -11.99 4.25
CA ALA A 40 0.66 -12.06 4.96
C ALA A 40 -0.45 -12.67 4.09
N LEU A 41 -0.38 -12.45 2.77
CA LEU A 41 -1.33 -12.95 1.79
C LEU A 41 -0.89 -14.27 1.12
N ASP A 42 0.24 -14.84 1.52
CA ASP A 42 0.86 -16.02 0.89
C ASP A 42 1.03 -15.86 -0.65
N LEU A 43 1.40 -14.65 -1.06
CA LEU A 43 1.62 -14.26 -2.45
C LEU A 43 3.12 -14.12 -2.75
N PRO A 44 3.51 -14.32 -4.03
CA PRO A 44 4.86 -13.99 -4.46
C PRO A 44 5.13 -12.49 -4.29
N LYS A 45 6.40 -12.13 -4.03
CA LYS A 45 6.82 -10.73 -4.01
C LYS A 45 6.58 -10.11 -5.39
N PRO A 46 5.83 -9.01 -5.50
CA PRO A 46 5.51 -8.41 -6.78
C PRO A 46 6.71 -7.58 -7.27
N LYS A 47 6.66 -7.20 -8.54
CA LYS A 47 7.63 -6.25 -9.09
C LYS A 47 7.20 -4.83 -8.74
N ILE A 48 8.12 -4.10 -8.12
CA ILE A 48 7.93 -2.68 -7.83
C ILE A 48 8.34 -1.88 -9.06
N LYS A 49 7.42 -1.05 -9.53
CA LYS A 49 7.66 -0.02 -10.53
C LYS A 49 8.00 1.28 -9.78
N ALA A 50 9.00 1.99 -10.26
CA ALA A 50 9.27 3.35 -9.82
C ALA A 50 8.85 4.25 -10.97
N ASP A 51 8.02 5.24 -10.69
CA ASP A 51 7.64 6.28 -11.64
C ASP A 51 8.05 7.65 -11.09
N GLY A 52 8.31 8.60 -11.98
CA GLY A 52 8.73 9.96 -11.60
C GLY A 52 9.99 10.46 -12.28
N ILE A 53 10.36 11.71 -11.95
CA ILE A 53 11.50 12.41 -12.56
C ILE A 53 12.78 12.05 -11.79
N PRO A 54 13.80 11.42 -12.42
CA PRO A 54 14.99 10.94 -11.72
C PRO A 54 15.77 12.05 -10.99
N ASP A 55 15.71 13.28 -11.52
CA ASP A 55 16.44 14.45 -11.01
C ASP A 55 15.78 15.13 -9.80
N ILE A 56 14.56 14.74 -9.43
CA ILE A 56 13.84 15.29 -8.27
C ILE A 56 13.38 14.13 -7.38
N PRO A 57 14.18 13.73 -6.38
CA PRO A 57 13.88 12.58 -5.52
C PRO A 57 12.54 12.67 -4.78
N SER A 58 12.06 13.88 -4.49
CA SER A 58 10.75 14.12 -3.87
C SER A 58 9.57 13.83 -4.79
N LEU A 59 9.79 13.69 -6.11
CA LEU A 59 8.78 13.33 -7.09
C LEU A 59 8.87 11.85 -7.53
N MET A 60 9.63 11.02 -6.83
CA MET A 60 9.58 9.57 -7.06
C MET A 60 8.35 8.98 -6.38
N SER A 61 7.49 8.33 -7.17
CA SER A 61 6.46 7.43 -6.69
C SER A 61 6.90 5.97 -6.88
N TYR A 62 6.45 5.11 -6.00
CA TYR A 62 6.65 3.66 -6.11
C TYR A 62 5.31 2.98 -6.15
N GLU A 63 5.14 2.10 -7.11
CA GLU A 63 3.88 1.43 -7.36
C GLU A 63 4.07 -0.07 -7.50
N THR A 64 3.11 -0.84 -7.01
CA THR A 64 3.06 -2.27 -7.27
C THR A 64 1.63 -2.79 -7.22
N GLU A 65 1.39 -3.95 -7.83
CA GLU A 65 0.07 -4.60 -7.84
C GLU A 65 0.20 -6.07 -7.42
N PHE A 66 -0.80 -6.54 -6.68
CA PHE A 66 -1.01 -7.94 -6.36
C PHE A 66 -2.31 -8.42 -6.96
N VAL A 67 -2.34 -9.69 -7.35
CA VAL A 67 -3.57 -10.37 -7.76
C VAL A 67 -3.89 -11.44 -6.71
N VAL A 68 -5.01 -11.28 -6.01
CA VAL A 68 -5.54 -12.24 -5.03
C VAL A 68 -6.78 -12.88 -5.64
N GLY A 69 -6.63 -14.11 -6.16
CA GLY A 69 -7.71 -14.77 -6.90
C GLY A 69 -8.06 -14.01 -8.18
N GLU A 70 -9.25 -13.41 -8.23
CA GLU A 70 -9.73 -12.56 -9.34
C GLU A 70 -9.63 -11.06 -9.03
N GLU A 71 -9.24 -10.69 -7.80
CA GLU A 71 -9.21 -9.32 -7.33
C GLU A 71 -7.79 -8.73 -7.35
N LYS A 72 -7.69 -7.40 -7.50
CA LYS A 72 -6.42 -6.68 -7.45
C LYS A 72 -6.28 -5.86 -6.18
N ILE A 73 -5.04 -5.79 -5.70
CA ILE A 73 -4.60 -4.86 -4.66
C ILE A 73 -3.51 -3.99 -5.26
N GLU A 74 -3.69 -2.68 -5.16
CA GLU A 74 -2.78 -1.68 -5.71
C GLU A 74 -2.06 -0.98 -4.57
N PHE A 75 -0.75 -0.78 -4.73
CA PHE A 75 0.09 -0.08 -3.78
C PHE A 75 0.67 1.12 -4.47
N GLU A 76 0.53 2.27 -3.84
CA GLU A 76 1.12 3.52 -4.29
C GLU A 76 1.81 4.17 -3.09
N MET A 77 3.09 4.48 -3.22
CA MET A 77 3.81 5.29 -2.26
C MET A 77 4.30 6.56 -2.92
N ASN A 78 3.99 7.69 -2.29
CA ASN A 78 4.55 8.99 -2.61
C ASN A 78 5.40 9.51 -1.44
N GLU A 79 5.88 10.75 -1.55
CA GLU A 79 6.72 11.37 -0.52
C GLU A 79 6.03 11.57 0.85
N TYR A 80 4.69 11.50 0.90
CA TYR A 80 3.89 11.78 2.10
C TYR A 80 3.27 10.53 2.72
N SER A 81 2.81 9.56 1.91
CA SER A 81 2.13 8.37 2.42
C SER A 81 2.25 7.18 1.49
N CYS A 82 1.95 6.00 2.04
CA CYS A 82 1.72 4.78 1.28
C CYS A 82 0.24 4.44 1.34
N THR A 83 -0.40 4.35 0.18
CA THR A 83 -1.79 3.95 0.01
C THR A 83 -1.86 2.53 -0.52
N ILE A 84 -2.78 1.75 0.06
CA ILE A 84 -3.14 0.42 -0.42
C ILE A 84 -4.59 0.46 -0.88
N GLY A 85 -4.83 0.31 -2.19
CA GLY A 85 -6.16 0.25 -2.80
C GLY A 85 -6.65 -1.18 -2.99
N PHE A 86 -7.94 -1.41 -2.77
CA PHE A 86 -8.60 -2.71 -2.89
C PHE A 86 -9.82 -2.62 -3.81
N GLN A 87 -10.08 -3.67 -4.58
CA GLN A 87 -11.29 -3.73 -5.40
C GLN A 87 -12.58 -3.88 -4.58
N THR A 88 -12.52 -4.55 -3.41
CA THR A 88 -13.69 -4.77 -2.54
C THR A 88 -13.36 -4.56 -1.07
N GLU A 89 -14.39 -4.23 -0.27
CA GLU A 89 -14.23 -4.05 1.17
C GLU A 89 -13.90 -5.36 1.89
N LYS A 90 -14.40 -6.48 1.37
CA LYS A 90 -14.09 -7.81 1.90
C LYS A 90 -12.60 -8.11 1.80
N LEU A 91 -11.99 -7.81 0.64
CA LEU A 91 -10.56 -7.98 0.44
C LEU A 91 -9.76 -7.04 1.34
N ARG A 92 -10.18 -5.77 1.46
CA ARG A 92 -9.58 -4.83 2.41
C ARG A 92 -9.59 -5.39 3.83
N ASP A 93 -10.73 -5.86 4.33
CA ASP A 93 -10.85 -6.32 5.72
C ASP A 93 -10.04 -7.60 5.98
N GLU A 94 -10.02 -8.52 5.01
CA GLU A 94 -9.18 -9.71 5.08
C GLU A 94 -7.68 -9.33 5.14
N VAL A 95 -7.26 -8.45 4.24
CA VAL A 95 -5.88 -7.98 4.17
C VAL A 95 -5.53 -7.18 5.42
N TYR A 96 -6.39 -6.27 5.87
CA TYR A 96 -6.20 -5.46 7.06
C TYR A 96 -6.04 -6.32 8.31
N SER A 97 -6.90 -7.34 8.49
CA SER A 97 -6.82 -8.29 9.60
C SER A 97 -5.50 -9.08 9.60
N LYS A 98 -5.04 -9.51 8.42
CA LYS A 98 -3.77 -10.23 8.27
C LYS A 98 -2.55 -9.30 8.40
N PHE A 99 -2.65 -8.09 7.89
CA PHE A 99 -1.55 -7.14 7.75
C PHE A 99 -1.27 -6.39 9.05
N LEU A 100 -2.30 -6.07 9.85
CA LEU A 100 -2.14 -5.53 11.22
C LEU A 100 -1.25 -6.41 12.11
N ALA A 101 -1.15 -7.72 11.84
CA ALA A 101 -0.26 -8.60 12.60
C ALA A 101 1.24 -8.38 12.30
N PHE A 102 1.59 -7.61 11.27
CA PHE A 102 2.96 -7.42 10.78
C PHE A 102 3.49 -5.96 10.85
N ILE A 103 2.62 -5.02 11.23
CA ILE A 103 2.93 -3.59 11.50
C ILE A 103 2.87 -3.36 13.00
#